data_AF-A0A1U8PJZ4-F1
#
_entry.id   AF-A0A1U8PJZ4-F1
#
_cell.length_a   1.000
_cell.length_b   1.000
_cell.length_c   1.000
_cell.angle_alpha   90.00
_cell.angle_beta   90.00
_cell.angle_gamma   90.00
#
_symmetry.space_group_name_H-M   'P 1'
#
loop_
_entity.id
_entity.type
_entity.pdbx_description
1 polymer ?
#
loop_
_entity_poly.entity_id
_entity_poly.type
_entity_poly.pdbx_seq_one_letter_code
_entity_poly.pdbx_strand_id
1 'polypeptide(L)'
;MQLHPRHFGRNLRENIVSKLMKDVEGTCSGRHGFVVAITGIKNVGKGLIRDGAGFVTFPVKYQCIVFRPFKGEILEAVVTMVNKACVPFFFTLFDSFVNRMGFFAEAGPVQIFVSNHLTPDDMEFQSGDLPNYTTSGGSVKKKIVK
;
A
#
# COMPACT_ATOMS: atom_id res chain seq x y z
N MET A 1 6.26 18.33 13.39
CA MET A 1 5.55 18.96 12.26
C MET A 1 5.94 20.42 12.18
N GLN A 2 6.24 20.95 10.98
CA GLN A 2 6.63 22.36 10.80
C GLN A 2 5.44 23.17 10.29
N LEU A 3 5.26 24.39 10.82
CA LEU A 3 4.19 25.29 10.44
C LEU A 3 4.75 26.68 10.15
N HIS A 4 4.24 27.30 9.07
CA HIS A 4 4.64 28.65 8.66
C HIS A 4 3.97 29.70 9.57
N PRO A 5 4.67 30.81 9.93
CA PRO A 5 4.13 31.85 10.81
C PRO A 5 2.79 32.46 10.37
N ARG A 6 2.52 32.48 9.06
CA ARG A 6 1.24 32.96 8.50
C ARG A 6 0.02 32.19 9.02
N HIS A 7 0.19 30.93 9.43
CA HIS A 7 -0.89 30.10 9.97
C HIS A 7 -0.98 30.18 11.50
N PHE A 8 -0.18 31.04 12.13
CA PHE A 8 -0.30 31.34 13.56
C PHE A 8 -1.43 32.33 13.78
N GLY A 9 -2.28 32.03 14.74
CA GLY A 9 -3.46 32.83 15.04
C GLY A 9 -4.40 32.05 15.94
N ARG A 10 -5.65 32.53 16.03
CA ARG A 10 -6.68 31.95 16.90
C ARG A 10 -6.93 30.46 16.64
N ASN A 11 -6.77 30.03 15.39
CA ASN A 11 -7.03 28.65 14.94
C ASN A 11 -5.76 27.81 14.79
N LEU A 12 -4.69 28.12 15.54
CA LEU A 12 -3.40 27.41 15.46
C LEU A 12 -3.57 25.89 15.61
N ARG A 13 -4.39 25.44 16.58
CA ARG A 13 -4.62 24.01 16.81
C ARG A 13 -5.27 23.33 15.62
N GLU A 14 -6.30 23.95 15.03
CA GLU A 14 -6.97 23.41 13.85
C GLU A 14 -6.02 23.33 12.65
N ASN A 15 -5.23 24.38 12.42
CA ASN A 15 -4.21 24.37 11.36
C ASN A 15 -3.17 23.26 11.56
N ILE A 16 -2.78 23.00 12.81
CA ILE A 16 -1.90 21.88 13.19
C ILE A 16 -2.57 20.54 12.87
N VAL A 17 -3.84 20.36 13.25
CA VAL A 17 -4.60 19.12 13.00
C VAL A 17 -4.72 18.85 11.50
N SER A 18 -5.20 19.84 10.74
CA SER A 18 -5.42 19.70 9.29
C SER A 18 -4.11 19.44 8.55
N LYS A 19 -3.01 20.09 8.96
CA LYS A 19 -1.70 19.85 8.38
C LYS A 19 -1.17 18.46 8.72
N LEU A 20 -1.37 18.01 9.97
CA LEU A 20 -0.97 16.67 10.41
C LEU A 20 -1.70 15.58 9.62
N MET A 21 -3.03 15.69 9.49
CA MET A 21 -3.84 14.74 8.70
C MET A 21 -3.33 14.67 7.27
N LYS A 22 -3.16 15.81 6.60
CA LYS A 22 -2.69 15.87 5.22
C LYS A 22 -1.28 15.28 5.03
N ASP A 23 -0.38 15.47 5.98
CA ASP A 23 1.02 15.06 5.84
C ASP A 23 1.27 13.61 6.28
N VAL A 24 0.40 13.04 7.13
CA VAL A 24 0.62 11.72 7.74
C VAL A 24 -0.32 10.66 7.14
N GLU A 25 -1.56 11.01 6.81
CA GLU A 25 -2.50 10.05 6.20
C GLU A 25 -2.02 9.66 4.81
N GLY A 26 -2.02 8.35 4.54
CA GLY A 26 -1.50 7.78 3.30
C GLY A 26 0.02 7.64 3.23
N THR A 27 0.75 8.01 4.28
CA THR A 27 2.20 7.77 4.32
C THR A 27 2.54 6.34 4.72
N CYS A 28 3.57 5.78 4.10
CA CYS A 28 4.11 4.47 4.47
C CYS A 28 5.45 4.65 5.19
N SER A 29 5.57 4.06 6.38
CA SER A 29 6.82 4.01 7.13
C SER A 29 7.23 2.56 7.31
N GLY A 30 8.44 2.17 6.87
CA GLY A 30 8.89 0.77 6.99
C GLY A 30 8.88 0.21 8.42
N ARG A 31 9.00 1.08 9.43
CA ARG A 31 8.95 0.68 10.86
C ARG A 31 7.55 0.53 11.42
N HIS A 32 6.55 1.24 10.89
CA HIS A 32 5.21 1.32 11.47
C HIS A 32 4.10 0.78 10.54
N GLY A 33 4.38 0.62 9.25
CA GLY A 33 3.40 0.27 8.22
C GLY A 33 2.84 1.49 7.50
N PHE A 34 1.74 1.26 6.79
CA PHE A 34 0.98 2.27 6.07
C PHE A 34 -0.01 2.95 7.01
N VAL A 35 -0.01 4.28 7.10
CA VAL A 35 -0.95 5.01 7.94
C VAL A 35 -2.26 5.22 7.17
N VAL A 36 -3.33 4.59 7.64
CA VAL A 36 -4.65 4.63 6.99
C VAL A 36 -5.36 5.93 7.34
N ALA A 37 -5.53 6.21 8.63
CA ALA A 37 -6.25 7.38 9.11
C ALA A 37 -5.83 7.77 10.53
N ILE A 38 -5.84 9.06 10.85
CA ILE A 38 -5.62 9.55 12.21
C ILE A 38 -6.95 9.47 12.98
N THR A 39 -6.97 8.77 14.11
CA THR A 39 -8.18 8.64 14.93
C THR A 39 -8.33 9.77 15.94
N GLY A 40 -7.21 10.32 16.42
CA GLY A 40 -7.26 11.41 17.38
C GLY A 40 -5.88 11.95 17.75
N ILE A 41 -5.87 13.17 18.26
CA ILE A 41 -4.66 13.84 18.72
C ILE A 41 -4.65 13.81 20.25
N LYS A 42 -3.62 13.19 20.84
CA LYS A 42 -3.48 13.10 22.30
C LYS A 42 -2.93 14.38 22.91
N ASN A 43 -1.88 14.94 22.31
CA ASN A 43 -1.23 16.12 22.86
C ASN A 43 -0.48 16.89 21.78
N VAL A 44 -0.53 18.22 21.87
CA VAL A 44 0.27 19.15 21.06
C VAL A 44 1.22 19.87 22.00
N GLY A 45 2.51 19.55 21.89
CA GLY A 45 3.55 20.19 22.70
C GLY A 45 3.83 21.62 22.25
N LYS A 46 4.64 22.34 23.06
CA LYS A 46 5.05 23.71 22.74
C LYS A 46 5.89 23.72 21.46
N GLY A 47 5.61 24.68 20.58
CA GLY A 47 6.34 24.85 19.34
C GLY A 47 7.75 25.38 19.60
N LEU A 48 8.73 24.78 18.93
CA LEU A 48 10.13 25.19 18.94
C LEU A 48 10.44 25.96 17.67
N ILE A 49 10.82 27.23 17.80
CA ILE A 49 11.21 28.07 16.66
C ILE A 49 12.55 27.55 16.13
N ARG A 50 12.65 27.38 14.81
CA ARG A 50 13.92 27.08 14.13
C ARG A 50 14.59 28.37 13.73
N ASP A 51 15.88 28.47 14.04
CA ASP A 51 16.69 29.65 13.71
C ASP A 51 16.80 29.83 12.19
N GLY A 52 16.78 31.09 11.74
CA GLY A 52 17.04 31.48 10.35
C GLY A 52 15.82 31.62 9.43
N ALA A 53 14.74 30.87 9.65
CA ALA A 53 13.58 30.88 8.73
C ALA A 53 12.23 31.16 9.40
N GLY A 54 12.18 31.29 10.72
CA GLY A 54 10.96 31.61 11.48
C GLY A 54 9.92 30.48 11.52
N PHE A 55 10.17 29.33 10.91
CA PHE A 55 9.31 28.16 11.03
C PHE A 55 9.29 27.62 12.46
N VAL A 56 8.13 27.15 12.90
CA VAL A 56 7.98 26.53 14.22
C VAL A 56 7.71 25.05 14.07
N THR A 57 8.48 24.25 14.81
CA THR A 57 8.32 22.80 14.90
C THR A 57 7.48 22.46 16.11
N PHE A 58 6.29 21.90 15.88
CA PHE A 58 5.42 21.38 16.93
C PHE A 58 5.62 19.87 17.08
N PRO A 59 6.00 19.38 18.28
CA PRO A 59 5.93 17.97 18.61
C PRO A 59 4.47 17.59 18.90
N VAL A 60 3.89 16.71 18.09
CA VAL A 60 2.50 16.28 18.22
C VAL A 60 2.46 14.78 18.49
N LYS A 61 1.75 14.40 19.56
CA LYS A 61 1.43 13.00 19.87
C LYS A 61 0.02 12.71 19.36
N TYR A 62 -0.09 11.77 18.43
CA TYR A 62 -1.36 11.38 17.82
C TYR A 62 -1.53 9.85 17.84
N GLN A 63 -2.78 9.41 17.68
CA GLN A 63 -3.16 8.04 17.44
C GLN A 63 -3.64 7.90 16.00
N CYS A 64 -3.27 6.80 15.37
CA CYS A 64 -3.66 6.49 14.01
C CYS A 64 -3.91 4.99 13.86
N ILE A 65 -4.71 4.65 12.87
CA ILE A 65 -4.88 3.29 12.38
C ILE A 65 -3.77 3.06 11.35
N VAL A 66 -3.01 1.99 11.55
CA VAL A 66 -1.94 1.59 10.65
C VAL A 66 -2.22 0.21 10.08
N PHE A 67 -1.92 0.04 8.80
CA PHE A 67 -1.94 -1.24 8.11
C PHE A 67 -0.49 -1.72 7.95
N ARG A 68 -0.13 -2.79 8.68
CA ARG A 68 1.21 -3.38 8.65
C ARG A 68 1.08 -4.89 8.45
N PRO A 69 1.23 -5.39 7.22
CA PRO A 69 1.18 -6.82 6.96
C PRO A 69 2.39 -7.52 7.60
N PHE A 70 2.16 -8.69 8.21
CA PHE A 70 3.21 -9.54 8.77
C PHE A 70 3.55 -10.71 7.85
N LYS A 71 4.76 -11.26 8.00
CA LYS A 71 5.14 -12.52 7.34
C LYS A 71 4.33 -13.67 7.96
N GLY A 72 3.72 -14.50 7.13
CA GLY A 72 2.82 -15.59 7.55
C GLY A 72 1.39 -15.14 7.86
N GLU A 73 1.06 -13.86 7.71
CA GLU A 73 -0.32 -13.39 7.86
C GLU A 73 -1.17 -13.82 6.67
N ILE A 74 -2.41 -14.21 6.96
CA ILE A 74 -3.40 -14.54 5.94
C ILE A 74 -4.19 -13.27 5.64
N LEU A 75 -4.05 -12.75 4.43
CA LEU A 75 -4.78 -11.56 3.98
C LEU A 75 -5.73 -11.90 2.83
N GLU A 76 -6.92 -11.31 2.88
CA GLU A 76 -7.84 -11.30 1.75
C GLU A 76 -7.40 -10.18 0.78
N ALA A 77 -7.28 -10.53 -0.50
CA ALA A 77 -6.81 -9.62 -1.54
C ALA A 77 -7.62 -9.80 -2.81
N VAL A 78 -7.80 -8.72 -3.55
CA VAL A 78 -8.45 -8.72 -4.86
C VAL A 78 -7.39 -8.78 -5.94
N VAL A 79 -7.49 -9.75 -6.85
CA VAL A 79 -6.55 -9.86 -7.98
C VAL A 79 -6.81 -8.71 -8.96
N THR A 80 -5.79 -7.88 -9.19
CA THR A 80 -5.92 -6.70 -10.07
C THR A 80 -5.24 -6.89 -11.41
N MET A 81 -4.07 -7.55 -11.43
CA MET A 81 -3.38 -7.86 -12.68
C MET A 81 -2.92 -9.30 -12.70
N VAL A 82 -3.32 -10.00 -13.75
CA VAL A 82 -2.70 -11.27 -14.13
C VAL A 82 -1.80 -10.95 -15.31
N ASN A 83 -0.48 -10.88 -15.08
CA ASN A 83 0.45 -10.52 -16.14
C ASN A 83 0.52 -11.64 -17.17
N LYS A 84 -0.18 -11.48 -18.31
CA LYS A 84 0.32 -11.97 -19.59
C LYS A 84 1.52 -11.08 -19.92
N ALA A 85 2.74 -11.56 -19.77
CA ALA A 85 3.88 -10.90 -20.42
C ALA A 85 3.78 -11.12 -21.93
N CYS A 86 2.81 -10.47 -22.57
CA CYS A 86 2.75 -10.35 -24.02
C CYS A 86 3.55 -9.10 -24.36
N VAL A 87 4.82 -9.27 -24.72
CA VAL A 87 5.58 -8.19 -25.35
C VAL A 87 4.95 -7.99 -26.73
N PRO A 88 4.28 -6.86 -27.01
CA PRO A 88 3.70 -6.63 -28.31
C PRO A 88 4.76 -5.94 -29.15
N PHE A 89 5.65 -6.70 -29.79
CA PHE A 89 6.22 -6.33 -31.10
C PHE A 89 7.27 -7.37 -31.55
N PHE A 90 6.97 -8.02 -32.67
CA PHE A 90 7.90 -8.66 -33.61
C PHE A 90 8.74 -9.86 -33.16
N PHE A 91 8.76 -10.84 -34.08
CA PHE A 91 9.60 -12.03 -34.17
C PHE A 91 9.12 -13.34 -33.50
N THR A 92 8.43 -14.09 -34.35
CA THR A 92 8.35 -15.54 -34.49
C THR A 92 9.58 -16.33 -34.01
N LEU A 93 9.31 -17.54 -33.51
CA LEU A 93 10.19 -18.74 -33.38
C LEU A 93 10.82 -19.13 -32.01
N PHE A 94 10.41 -18.54 -30.88
CA PHE A 94 10.74 -19.10 -29.55
C PHE A 94 9.51 -19.10 -28.63
N ASP A 95 8.59 -20.04 -28.87
CA ASP A 95 7.43 -20.29 -28.01
C ASP A 95 7.84 -21.06 -26.73
N SER A 96 8.66 -20.42 -25.88
CA SER A 96 9.02 -20.95 -24.55
C SER A 96 9.43 -19.91 -23.52
N PHE A 97 9.42 -18.62 -23.86
CA PHE A 97 9.72 -17.54 -22.90
C PHE A 97 8.53 -16.60 -22.67
N VAL A 98 7.33 -17.18 -22.49
CA VAL A 98 6.26 -16.46 -21.79
C VAL A 98 6.65 -16.46 -20.32
N ASN A 99 7.12 -15.32 -19.84
CA ASN A 99 7.53 -15.12 -18.45
C ASN A 99 6.30 -15.30 -17.53
N ARG A 100 6.07 -16.53 -17.04
CA ARG A 100 5.00 -16.92 -16.09
C ARG A 100 5.31 -16.39 -14.69
N MET A 101 5.51 -15.08 -14.53
CA MET A 101 6.07 -14.56 -13.29
C MET A 101 5.10 -14.62 -12.11
N GLY A 102 3.78 -14.54 -12.34
CA GLY A 102 2.78 -14.58 -11.27
C GLY A 102 1.61 -13.63 -11.50
N PHE A 103 0.87 -13.32 -10.44
CA PHE A 103 -0.22 -12.34 -10.45
C PHE A 103 -0.03 -11.29 -9.34
N PHE A 104 -0.55 -10.09 -9.59
CA PHE A 104 -0.66 -9.03 -8.60
C PHE A 104 -2.05 -9.04 -7.98
N ALA A 105 -2.08 -8.94 -6.66
CA ALA A 105 -3.28 -8.78 -5.88
C ALA A 105 -3.15 -7.58 -4.96
N GLU A 106 -4.25 -6.88 -4.70
CA GLU A 106 -4.30 -5.74 -3.81
C GLU A 106 -5.02 -6.11 -2.53
N ALA A 107 -4.34 -5.94 -1.40
CA ALA A 107 -4.88 -6.12 -0.06
C ALA A 107 -4.91 -4.74 0.61
N GLY A 108 -6.04 -4.05 0.49
CA GLY A 108 -6.18 -2.67 0.95
C GLY A 108 -5.20 -1.73 0.22
N PRO A 109 -4.38 -0.93 0.93
CA PRO A 109 -3.45 0.01 0.31
C PRO A 109 -2.14 -0.63 -0.17
N VAL A 110 -1.99 -1.96 -0.05
CA VAL A 110 -0.75 -2.67 -0.40
C VAL A 110 -0.98 -3.58 -1.59
N GLN A 111 -0.11 -3.44 -2.60
CA GLN A 111 -0.01 -4.38 -3.71
C GLN A 111 0.93 -5.54 -3.35
N ILE A 112 0.46 -6.76 -3.56
CA ILE A 112 1.14 -8.02 -3.30
C ILE A 112 1.40 -8.70 -4.63
N PHE A 113 2.62 -9.18 -4.82
CA PHE A 113 2.98 -10.03 -5.95
C PHE A 113 3.08 -11.48 -5.47
N VAL A 114 2.34 -12.37 -6.14
CA VAL A 114 2.35 -13.82 -5.86
C VAL A 114 3.00 -14.52 -7.05
N SER A 115 4.14 -15.16 -6.82
CA SER A 115 4.84 -15.93 -7.85
C SER A 115 4.11 -17.23 -8.17
N ASN A 116 4.14 -17.66 -9.44
CA ASN A 116 3.57 -18.95 -9.84
C ASN A 116 4.25 -20.15 -9.17
N HIS A 117 5.53 -20.05 -8.75
CA HIS A 117 6.19 -21.13 -8.00
C HIS A 117 5.57 -21.41 -6.63
N LEU A 118 4.83 -20.44 -6.08
CA LEU A 118 4.10 -20.57 -4.82
C LEU A 118 2.62 -20.94 -5.04
N THR A 119 2.20 -21.09 -6.30
CA THR A 119 0.84 -21.52 -6.64
C THR A 119 0.85 -23.05 -6.77
N PRO A 120 -0.11 -23.76 -6.15
CA PRO A 120 -0.16 -25.22 -6.24
C PRO A 120 -0.39 -25.69 -7.68
N ASP A 121 0.16 -26.86 -8.01
CA ASP A 121 0.18 -27.45 -9.37
C ASP A 121 -1.22 -27.82 -9.90
N ASP A 122 -2.25 -27.78 -9.05
CA ASP A 122 -3.66 -28.04 -9.37
C ASP A 122 -4.41 -26.83 -9.96
N MET A 123 -3.73 -25.68 -10.07
CA MET A 123 -4.28 -24.49 -10.71
C MET A 123 -3.63 -24.22 -12.05
N GLU A 124 -4.39 -24.49 -13.10
CA GLU A 124 -4.00 -24.16 -14.46
C GLU A 124 -4.43 -22.74 -14.82
N PHE A 125 -3.46 -21.99 -15.35
CA PHE A 125 -3.71 -20.71 -15.96
C PHE A 125 -4.27 -20.93 -17.37
N GLN A 126 -5.49 -20.45 -17.62
CA GLN A 126 -6.07 -20.47 -18.97
C GLN A 126 -5.91 -19.11 -19.62
N SER A 127 -5.21 -19.10 -20.76
CA SER A 127 -4.86 -17.91 -21.53
C SER A 127 -5.96 -17.44 -22.49
N GLY A 128 -7.25 -17.66 -22.19
CA GLY A 128 -8.37 -17.22 -23.01
C GLY A 128 -8.49 -15.69 -23.15
N ASP A 129 -9.60 -15.22 -23.75
CA ASP A 129 -9.91 -13.78 -23.89
C ASP A 129 -9.93 -13.04 -22.54
N LEU A 130 -10.29 -13.76 -21.47
CA LEU A 130 -10.17 -13.33 -20.08
C LEU A 130 -9.20 -14.27 -19.35
N PRO A 131 -8.00 -13.80 -18.96
CA PRO A 131 -7.06 -14.62 -18.22
C PRO A 131 -7.62 -14.99 -16.85
N ASN A 132 -7.84 -16.29 -16.61
CA ASN A 132 -8.34 -16.80 -15.35
C ASN A 132 -7.52 -18.01 -14.87
N TYR A 133 -7.60 -18.28 -13.57
CA TYR A 133 -7.13 -19.54 -12.99
C TYR A 133 -8.37 -20.40 -12.71
N THR A 134 -8.42 -21.61 -13.26
CA THR A 134 -9.50 -22.55 -13.03
C THR A 134 -8.99 -23.77 -12.29
N THR A 135 -9.82 -24.32 -11.40
CA THR A 135 -9.63 -25.65 -10.81
C THR A 135 -10.87 -26.48 -11.12
N SER A 136 -10.72 -27.80 -11.19
CA SER A 136 -11.78 -28.76 -11.54
C SER A 136 -12.93 -28.83 -10.52
N GLY A 137 -12.84 -28.12 -9.38
CA GLY A 137 -13.83 -28.11 -8.30
C GLY A 137 -14.63 -26.82 -8.08
N GLY A 138 -14.54 -25.82 -8.96
CA GLY A 138 -15.26 -24.54 -8.81
C GLY A 138 -14.41 -23.39 -8.24
N SER A 139 -15.01 -22.20 -8.07
CA SER A 139 -14.31 -20.95 -7.74
C SER A 139 -13.62 -21.00 -6.37
N VAL A 140 -12.28 -21.10 -6.35
CA VAL A 140 -11.50 -21.15 -5.10
C VAL A 140 -11.10 -19.76 -4.63
N LYS A 141 -11.47 -19.42 -3.39
CA LYS A 141 -10.90 -18.29 -2.65
C LYS A 141 -9.46 -18.64 -2.25
N LYS A 142 -8.46 -18.00 -2.88
CA LYS A 142 -7.05 -18.17 -2.49
C LYS A 142 -6.77 -17.47 -1.17
N LYS A 143 -6.14 -18.19 -0.23
CA LYS A 143 -5.46 -17.60 0.93
C LYS A 143 -4.05 -17.22 0.51
N ILE A 144 -3.75 -15.93 0.50
CA ILE A 144 -2.37 -15.45 0.29
C ILE A 144 -1.67 -15.46 1.64
N VAL A 145 -0.68 -16.35 1.78
CA VAL A 145 0.23 -16.41 2.93
C VAL A 145 1.60 -15.95 2.45
N LYS A 146 2.15 -14.90 3.08
CA LYS A 146 3.42 -14.27 2.67
C LYS A 146 4.63 -14.85 3.39
#